data_AF-A0A530BLH5-F1
#
_entry.id   AF-A0A530BLH5-F1
#
_cell.length_a   1.000
_cell.length_b   1.000
_cell.length_c   1.000
_cell.angle_alpha   90.00
_cell.angle_beta   90.00
_cell.angle_gamma   90.00
#
_symmetry.space_group_name_H-M   'P 1'
#
loop_
_entity.id
_entity.type
_entity.pdbx_description
1 polymer ?
#
loop_
_entity_poly.entity_id
_entity_poly.type
_entity_poly.pdbx_seq_one_letter_code
_entity_poly.pdbx_strand_id
1 'polypeptide(L)' 'HARFAALARGSQPAVVKLASYGGGIRAAAMMNYASRSGELPVENEKGERIIGKQALAELRGDWEHLFDN' A
#
# COMPACT_ATOMS: atom_id res chain seq x y z
N HIS A 1 -17.46 -4.43 -3.82
CA HIS A 1 -16.23 -4.22 -3.03
C HIS A 1 -16.27 -2.81 -2.44
N ALA A 2 -15.91 -2.63 -1.18
CA ALA A 2 -15.88 -1.32 -0.53
C ALA A 2 -14.43 -0.80 -0.49
N ARG A 3 -14.19 0.35 -1.11
CA ARG A 3 -12.92 1.08 -1.03
C ARG A 3 -12.70 1.56 0.41
N PHE A 4 -11.49 1.38 0.94
CA PHE A 4 -11.11 1.80 2.29
C PHE A 4 -12.03 1.23 3.39
N ALA A 5 -12.16 -0.09 3.43
CA ALA A 5 -13.04 -0.82 4.33
C ALA A 5 -12.80 -0.51 5.81
N ALA A 6 -11.56 -0.37 6.28
CA ALA A 6 -11.28 0.01 7.68
C ALA A 6 -11.78 1.42 8.00
N LEU A 7 -11.56 2.38 7.11
CA LEU A 7 -12.07 3.75 7.25
C LEU A 7 -13.61 3.77 7.26
N ALA A 8 -14.24 3.00 6.36
CA ALA A 8 -15.70 2.88 6.29
C ALA A 8 -16.33 2.33 7.58
N ARG A 9 -15.59 1.54 8.37
CA ARG A 9 -16.02 1.03 9.69
C ARG A 9 -15.72 1.99 10.85
N GLY A 10 -15.28 3.21 10.58
CA GLY A 10 -14.97 4.21 11.61
C GLY A 10 -13.62 4.01 12.32
N SER A 11 -12.73 3.16 11.77
CA SER A 11 -11.35 3.08 12.27
C SER A 11 -10.57 4.36 11.94
N GLN A 12 -9.53 4.66 12.71
CA GLN A 12 -8.63 5.80 12.48
C GLN A 12 -7.23 5.33 12.04
N PRO A 13 -7.06 4.76 10.84
CA PRO A 13 -5.74 4.41 10.32
C PRO A 13 -4.97 5.66 9.90
N ALA A 14 -3.63 5.57 9.94
CA ALA A 14 -2.79 6.49 9.18
C ALA A 14 -2.95 6.18 7.68
N VAL A 15 -3.34 7.18 6.90
CA VAL A 15 -3.51 7.03 5.45
C VAL A 15 -2.34 7.68 4.74
N VAL A 16 -1.64 6.89 3.93
CA VAL A 16 -0.53 7.37 3.10
C VAL A 16 -0.98 7.39 1.65
N LYS A 17 -0.78 8.52 0.97
CA LYS A 17 -0.90 8.61 -0.50
C LYS A 17 0.48 8.45 -1.10
N LEU A 18 0.63 7.49 -1.99
CA LEU A 18 1.86 7.35 -2.76
C LEU A 18 1.72 8.15 -4.06
N ALA A 19 2.59 9.14 -4.24
CA ALA A 19 2.76 9.87 -5.48
C ALA A 19 4.25 9.80 -5.83
N SER A 20 4.61 9.13 -6.93
CA SER A 20 6.02 9.06 -7.34
C SER A 20 6.27 10.03 -8.48
N TYR A 21 6.91 11.16 -8.18
CA TYR A 21 7.85 11.73 -9.13
C TYR A 21 9.12 10.86 -9.00
N GLY A 22 9.40 9.96 -9.96
CA GLY A 22 10.67 9.21 -10.01
C GLY A 22 10.62 7.68 -9.92
N GLY A 23 9.55 7.01 -10.37
CA GLY A 23 9.55 5.56 -10.64
C GLY A 23 9.15 4.64 -9.48
N GLY A 24 9.03 3.34 -9.76
CA GLY A 24 8.58 2.29 -8.83
C GLY A 24 9.50 2.01 -7.61
N ILE A 25 10.79 2.35 -7.67
CA ILE A 25 11.75 2.11 -6.57
C ILE A 25 11.36 2.91 -5.30
N ARG A 26 10.89 4.16 -5.45
CA ARG A 26 10.47 4.98 -4.30
C ARG A 26 9.15 4.49 -3.70
N ALA A 27 8.22 4.02 -4.53
CA ALA A 27 6.97 3.42 -4.05
C ALA A 27 7.28 2.21 -3.16
N ALA A 28 8.20 1.34 -3.59
CA ALA A 28 8.64 0.18 -2.80
C ALA A 28 9.21 0.57 -1.43
N ALA A 29 10.07 1.60 -1.39
CA ALA A 29 10.67 2.08 -0.13
C ALA A 29 9.59 2.62 0.83
N MET A 30 8.63 3.39 0.32
CA MET A 30 7.54 3.94 1.12
C MET A 30 6.58 2.86 1.64
N MET A 31 6.28 1.84 0.82
CA MET A 31 5.46 0.69 1.24
C MET A 31 6.15 -0.09 2.36
N ASN A 32 7.47 -0.33 2.24
CA ASN A 32 8.24 -0.95 3.31
C ASN A 32 8.25 -0.09 4.58
N TYR A 33 8.44 1.22 4.45
CA TYR A 33 8.43 2.11 5.61
C TYR A 33 7.08 2.11 6.34
N ALA A 34 5.98 2.35 5.62
CA ALA A 34 4.64 2.45 6.19
C ALA A 34 4.16 1.14 6.85
N SER A 35 4.56 0.00 6.29
CA SER A 35 4.20 -1.33 6.80
C SER A 35 5.19 -1.92 7.81
N ARG A 36 6.27 -1.20 8.17
CA ARG A 36 7.42 -1.77 8.91
C ARG A 36 7.91 -3.08 8.29
N SER A 37 8.21 -3.03 6.99
CA SER A 37 8.64 -4.16 6.19
C SER A 37 7.69 -5.36 6.29
N GLY A 38 6.37 -5.10 6.30
CA GLY A 38 5.33 -6.13 6.36
C GLY A 38 4.93 -6.63 7.74
N GLU A 39 5.51 -6.10 8.82
CA GLU A 39 5.10 -6.42 10.19
C GLU A 39 3.75 -5.80 10.56
N LEU A 40 3.43 -4.63 10.01
CA LEU A 40 2.15 -3.97 10.20
C LEU A 40 1.19 -4.28 9.04
N PRO A 41 -0.05 -4.70 9.33
CA PRO A 41 -1.08 -4.87 8.31
C PRO A 41 -1.40 -3.52 7.66
N VAL A 42 -1.51 -3.51 6.34
CA VAL A 42 -1.99 -2.35 5.57
C VAL A 42 -3.25 -2.72 4.80
N GLU A 43 -3.97 -1.71 4.34
CA GLU A 43 -5.13 -1.87 3.48
C GLU A 43 -4.91 -1.06 2.19
N ASN A 44 -5.18 -1.66 1.03
CA ASN A 44 -5.07 -0.97 -0.25
C ASN A 44 -6.35 -0.19 -0.61
N GLU A 45 -6.37 0.43 -1.78
CA GLU A 45 -7.50 1.21 -2.30
C GLU A 45 -8.77 0.38 -2.54
N LYS A 46 -8.64 -0.95 -2.70
CA LYS A 46 -9.77 -1.87 -2.88
C LYS A 46 -10.35 -2.37 -1.55
N GLY A 47 -9.75 -1.98 -0.42
CA GLY A 47 -10.10 -2.47 0.90
C GLY A 47 -9.48 -3.82 1.25
N GLU A 48 -8.49 -4.28 0.47
CA GLU A 48 -7.84 -5.58 0.68
C GLU A 48 -6.77 -5.44 1.76
N ARG A 49 -6.78 -6.37 2.73
CA ARG A 49 -5.81 -6.38 3.83
C ARG A 49 -4.56 -7.14 3.40
N ILE A 50 -3.41 -6.46 3.48
CA ILE A 50 -2.11 -6.98 3.08
C ILE A 50 -1.22 -7.13 4.32
N ILE A 51 -0.61 -8.30 4.48
CA ILE A 51 0.27 -8.62 5.61
C ILE A 51 1.48 -9.39 5.09
N GLY A 52 2.66 -9.04 5.58
CA GLY A 52 3.90 -9.72 5.26
C GLY A 52 4.58 -9.19 3.99
N LYS A 53 5.87 -9.49 3.89
CA LYS A 53 6.77 -8.97 2.84
C LYS A 53 6.39 -9.43 1.44
N GLN A 54 5.97 -10.68 1.30
CA GLN A 54 5.64 -11.26 -0.01
C GLN A 54 4.39 -10.61 -0.60
N ALA A 55 3.30 -10.53 0.16
CA ALA A 55 2.06 -9.89 -0.29
C ALA A 55 2.25 -8.40 -0.60
N LEU A 56 3.14 -7.70 0.14
CA LEU A 56 3.53 -6.33 -0.20
C LEU A 56 4.31 -6.24 -1.52
N ALA A 57 5.18 -7.20 -1.81
CA ALA A 57 5.92 -7.25 -3.07
C ALA A 57 5.01 -7.54 -4.26
N GLU A 58 4.00 -8.39 -4.07
CA GLU A 58 2.95 -8.66 -5.06
C GLU A 58 2.11 -7.41 -5.35
N LEU A 59 1.59 -6.74 -4.30
CA LEU A 59 0.86 -5.47 -4.46
C LEU A 59 1.70 -4.40 -5.18
N ARG A 60 3.01 -4.34 -4.89
CA ARG A 60 3.92 -3.43 -5.60
C ARG A 60 4.00 -3.76 -7.09
N GLY A 61 4.12 -5.05 -7.44
CA GLY A 61 4.13 -5.48 -8.84
C GLY A 61 2.84 -5.06 -9.56
N ASP A 62 1.70 -5.25 -8.91
CA ASP A 62 0.41 -4.79 -9.43
C ASP A 62 0.37 -3.29 -9.67
N TRP A 63 1.04 -2.49 -8.82
CA TRP A 63 1.09 -1.04 -8.93
C TRP A 63 2.24 -0.50 -9.79
N GLU A 64 3.13 -1.33 -10.32
CA GLU A 64 4.34 -0.87 -11.03
C GLU A 64 4.00 0.08 -12.19
N HIS A 65 3.00 -0.30 -12.99
CA HIS A 65 2.48 0.51 -14.10
C HIS A 65 1.88 1.87 -13.69
N LEU A 66 1.56 2.08 -12.41
CA LEU A 66 1.05 3.36 -11.90
C LEU A 66 2.17 4.35 -11.59
N PHE A 67 3.42 3.87 -11.52
CA PHE A 67 4.59 4.65 -11.15
C PHE A 67 5.64 4.74 -12.26
N ASP A 68 5.45 4.03 -13.36
CA ASP A 68 6.18 4.24 -14.60
C ASP A 68 5.57 5.44 -15.34
N ASN A 69 6.41 6.43 -15.64
CA ASN A 69 6.06 7.64 -16.41
C ASN A 69 6.54 7.49 -17.86
#